data_AF-A0A6J2K1Q1-F1
#
_entry.id   AF-A0A6J2K1Q1-F1
#
_cell.length_a   1.000
_cell.length_b   1.000
_cell.length_c   1.000
_cell.angle_alpha   90.00
_cell.angle_beta   90.00
_cell.angle_gamma   90.00
#
_symmetry.space_group_name_H-M   'P 1'
#
loop_
_entity.id
_entity.type
_entity.pdbx_description
1 polymer ?
#
loop_
_entity_poly.entity_id
_entity_poly.type
_entity_poly.pdbx_seq_one_letter_code
_entity_poly.pdbx_strand_id
1 'polypeptide(L)'
;MEFVDLEREYTPVLWSNRLYTPEHRLNLHINLVTAESEIATNNVPHKLEIEYGSTPGQKLDIFGTDLPNESPILVFIHGGYWPDVSREISRYPAKSLYPAGVKTIIVGYDLCPAVTLAEVVNQIQNAARYIFEYAEKMNSRGVYFAGHGTGAHLVAKLLASSEFFENTPDSHHLQGAFLISGLYDLREVVNTSVNRSVQLPHEWAVPLSPQFDCFSHLQSRRIRIYIFAAQNDSPTFKRQSREFYELLHNTCLMQNMYLEIKDDMDHHEIVECFANSNNYLKNLLIHDIRKHI
;
A
#
# COMPACT_ATOMS: atom_id res chain seq x y z
N MET A 1 13.99 7.47 31.72
CA MET A 1 13.90 7.31 30.26
C MET A 1 14.15 5.85 29.98
N GLU A 2 13.12 5.10 29.61
CA GLU A 2 13.33 3.75 29.07
C GLU A 2 14.08 3.88 27.74
N PHE A 3 15.09 3.04 27.54
CA PHE A 3 15.81 2.95 26.29
C PHE A 3 14.89 2.35 25.24
N VAL A 4 14.60 3.08 24.17
CA VAL A 4 13.77 2.57 23.06
C VAL A 4 14.62 1.59 22.24
N ASP A 5 14.21 0.34 22.18
CA ASP A 5 14.82 -0.67 21.32
C ASP A 5 14.31 -0.51 19.88
N LEU A 6 15.06 0.26 19.08
CA LEU A 6 14.69 0.56 17.69
C LEU A 6 14.53 -0.70 16.83
N GLU A 7 15.33 -1.74 17.05
CA GLU A 7 15.19 -3.00 16.28
C GLU A 7 13.85 -3.64 16.55
N ARG A 8 13.41 -3.64 17.82
CA ARG A 8 12.10 -4.15 18.20
C ARG A 8 10.97 -3.29 17.66
N GLU A 9 11.10 -1.97 17.70
CA GLU A 9 10.11 -1.03 17.17
C GLU A 9 9.90 -1.19 15.66
N TYR A 10 10.97 -1.46 14.91
CA TYR A 10 10.93 -1.67 13.46
C TYR A 10 10.71 -3.14 13.06
N THR A 11 10.40 -4.02 14.00
CA THR A 11 10.08 -5.44 13.70
C THR A 11 8.64 -5.75 14.15
N PRO A 12 7.62 -5.42 13.33
CA PRO A 12 6.21 -5.51 13.73
C PRO A 12 5.79 -6.89 14.23
N VAL A 13 6.39 -7.97 13.69
CA VAL A 13 6.08 -9.35 14.09
C VAL A 13 6.36 -9.63 15.59
N LEU A 14 7.23 -8.84 16.24
CA LEU A 14 7.52 -8.95 17.68
C LEU A 14 6.41 -8.37 18.58
N TRP A 15 5.48 -7.60 18.00
CA TRP A 15 4.35 -6.97 18.71
C TRP A 15 3.04 -7.74 18.58
N SER A 16 3.01 -8.74 17.69
CA SER A 16 1.88 -9.65 17.55
C SER A 16 1.61 -10.44 18.84
N ASN A 17 0.34 -10.56 19.19
CA ASN A 17 -0.15 -11.37 20.32
C ASN A 17 -0.39 -12.84 19.96
N ARG A 18 -0.19 -13.24 18.70
CA ARG A 18 -0.39 -14.64 18.26
C ARG A 18 0.58 -15.56 19.00
N LEU A 19 0.11 -16.69 19.53
CA LEU A 19 0.90 -17.64 20.34
C LEU A 19 1.86 -18.51 19.49
N TYR A 20 2.75 -17.86 18.74
CA TYR A 20 3.76 -18.46 17.87
C TYR A 20 5.08 -17.69 17.99
N THR A 21 6.19 -18.32 17.60
CA THR A 21 7.47 -17.60 17.46
C THR A 21 7.39 -16.57 16.32
N PRO A 22 8.19 -15.49 16.34
CA PRO A 22 8.18 -14.48 15.29
C PRO A 22 8.37 -15.05 13.88
N GLU A 23 9.30 -15.98 13.70
CA GLU A 23 9.54 -16.69 12.44
C GLU A 23 8.29 -17.47 11.99
N HIS A 24 7.65 -18.19 12.91
CA HIS A 24 6.45 -18.96 12.59
C HIS A 24 5.27 -18.04 12.23
N ARG A 25 5.13 -16.87 12.87
CA ARG A 25 4.10 -15.88 12.51
C ARG A 25 4.30 -15.36 11.09
N LEU A 26 5.53 -15.01 10.72
CA LEU A 26 5.83 -14.57 9.35
C LEU A 26 5.55 -15.67 8.33
N ASN A 27 5.97 -16.91 8.61
CA ASN A 27 5.68 -18.05 7.74
C ASN A 27 4.17 -18.31 7.61
N LEU A 28 3.39 -18.20 8.69
CA LEU A 28 1.93 -18.30 8.64
C LEU A 28 1.34 -17.23 7.71
N HIS A 29 1.80 -15.99 7.84
CA HIS A 29 1.37 -14.89 6.98
C HIS A 29 1.67 -15.19 5.50
N ILE A 30 2.93 -15.49 5.18
CA ILE A 30 3.38 -15.76 3.81
C ILE A 30 2.61 -16.95 3.21
N ASN A 31 2.43 -18.04 3.95
CA ASN A 31 1.67 -19.20 3.48
C ASN A 31 0.21 -18.83 3.19
N LEU A 32 -0.42 -18.05 4.06
CA LEU A 32 -1.81 -17.63 3.87
C LEU A 32 -1.95 -16.74 2.63
N VAL A 33 -1.16 -15.66 2.51
CA VAL A 33 -1.27 -14.73 1.38
C VAL A 33 -0.89 -15.38 0.05
N THR A 34 0.04 -16.34 0.07
CA THR A 34 0.39 -17.15 -1.12
C THR A 34 -0.80 -18.00 -1.56
N ALA A 35 -1.36 -18.81 -0.64
CA ALA A 35 -2.50 -19.67 -0.96
C ALA A 35 -3.72 -18.85 -1.43
N GLU A 36 -3.99 -17.71 -0.80
CA GLU A 36 -5.10 -16.84 -1.16
C GLU A 36 -4.88 -16.10 -2.50
N SER A 37 -3.62 -15.80 -2.83
CA SER A 37 -3.24 -15.26 -4.14
C SER A 37 -3.37 -16.30 -5.26
N GLU A 38 -3.06 -17.56 -4.99
CA GLU A 38 -3.32 -18.68 -5.90
C GLU A 38 -4.82 -18.88 -6.11
N ILE A 39 -5.62 -18.84 -5.04
CA ILE A 39 -7.08 -18.90 -5.13
C ILE A 39 -7.62 -17.75 -5.98
N ALA A 40 -7.14 -16.52 -5.78
CA ALA A 40 -7.53 -15.38 -6.60
C ALA A 40 -7.21 -15.61 -8.09
N THR A 41 -6.00 -16.11 -8.38
CA THR A 41 -5.55 -16.45 -9.74
C THR A 41 -6.42 -17.54 -10.37
N ASN A 42 -6.83 -18.54 -9.61
CA ASN A 42 -7.64 -19.66 -10.13
C ASN A 42 -9.12 -19.30 -10.35
N ASN A 43 -9.65 -18.28 -9.69
CA ASN A 43 -11.10 -18.03 -9.63
C ASN A 43 -11.55 -16.67 -10.19
N VAL A 44 -10.63 -15.73 -10.40
CA VAL A 44 -10.96 -14.37 -10.88
C VAL A 44 -10.40 -14.17 -12.28
N PRO A 45 -11.21 -13.80 -13.29
CA PRO A 45 -10.72 -13.50 -14.64
C PRO A 45 -9.68 -12.38 -14.63
N HIS A 46 -8.56 -12.58 -15.31
CA HIS A 46 -7.39 -11.72 -15.16
C HIS A 46 -6.52 -11.63 -16.41
N LYS A 47 -5.55 -10.70 -16.37
CA LYS A 47 -4.38 -10.61 -17.25
C LYS A 47 -3.15 -10.40 -16.36
N LEU A 48 -2.17 -11.31 -16.43
CA LEU A 48 -0.96 -11.24 -15.61
C LEU A 48 0.22 -10.68 -16.40
N GLU A 49 1.25 -10.27 -15.67
CA GLU A 49 2.57 -9.88 -16.18
C GLU A 49 2.55 -8.77 -17.22
N ILE A 50 1.63 -7.81 -17.06
CA ILE A 50 1.57 -6.64 -17.92
C ILE A 50 2.73 -5.71 -17.57
N GLU A 51 3.61 -5.48 -18.53
CA GLU A 51 4.75 -4.59 -18.37
C GLU A 51 4.31 -3.12 -18.35
N TYR A 52 4.74 -2.39 -17.33
CA TYR A 52 4.61 -0.92 -17.27
C TYR A 52 5.98 -0.23 -17.37
N GLY A 53 7.06 -1.00 -17.40
CA GLY A 53 8.44 -0.53 -17.51
C GLY A 53 9.34 -1.64 -18.06
N SER A 54 10.64 -1.38 -18.10
CA SER A 54 11.60 -2.21 -18.85
C SER A 54 12.30 -3.29 -18.04
N THR A 55 12.07 -3.36 -16.72
CA THR A 55 12.76 -4.31 -15.82
C THR A 55 11.83 -5.44 -15.39
N PRO A 56 12.37 -6.58 -14.93
CA PRO A 56 11.55 -7.74 -14.54
C PRO A 56 10.51 -7.45 -13.45
N GLY A 57 10.82 -6.57 -12.49
CA GLY A 57 9.90 -6.17 -11.44
C GLY A 57 8.82 -5.19 -11.90
N GLN A 58 9.03 -4.44 -13.00
CA GLN A 58 8.09 -3.44 -13.51
C GLN A 58 6.91 -4.03 -14.29
N LYS A 59 6.16 -4.88 -13.60
CA LYS A 59 5.01 -5.61 -14.11
C LYS A 59 3.83 -5.53 -13.14
N LEU A 60 2.61 -5.52 -13.67
CA LEU A 60 1.37 -5.55 -12.91
C LEU A 60 0.42 -6.66 -13.37
N ASP A 61 -0.49 -7.05 -12.49
CA ASP A 61 -1.54 -8.03 -12.77
C ASP A 61 -2.90 -7.35 -12.65
N ILE A 62 -3.80 -7.53 -13.62
CA ILE A 62 -5.15 -6.95 -13.63
C ILE A 62 -6.18 -8.07 -13.43
N PHE A 63 -6.99 -7.97 -12.39
CA PHE A 63 -8.07 -8.89 -12.03
C PHE A 63 -9.45 -8.26 -12.21
N GLY A 64 -10.45 -9.09 -12.54
CA GLY A 64 -11.82 -8.68 -12.87
C GLY A 64 -11.94 -8.14 -14.30
N THR A 65 -11.25 -8.77 -15.25
CA THR A 65 -11.21 -8.31 -16.66
C THR A 65 -12.53 -8.50 -17.41
N ASP A 66 -13.44 -9.29 -16.86
CA ASP A 66 -14.81 -9.51 -17.33
C ASP A 66 -15.86 -8.63 -16.62
N LEU A 67 -15.46 -7.88 -15.59
CA LEU A 67 -16.30 -6.84 -15.00
C LEU A 67 -16.54 -5.70 -16.01
N PRO A 68 -17.63 -4.92 -15.86
CA PRO A 68 -17.89 -3.75 -16.69
C PRO A 68 -16.68 -2.83 -16.83
N ASN A 69 -16.53 -2.19 -17.99
CA ASN A 69 -15.37 -1.38 -18.30
C ASN A 69 -15.17 -0.27 -17.25
N GLU A 70 -16.26 0.40 -16.91
CA GLU A 70 -16.37 1.51 -15.97
C GLU A 70 -16.23 1.12 -14.49
N SER A 71 -16.06 -0.17 -14.17
CA SER A 71 -15.85 -0.61 -12.79
C SER A 71 -14.68 0.14 -12.13
N PRO A 72 -14.83 0.54 -10.85
CA PRO A 72 -13.75 1.20 -10.12
C PRO A 72 -12.57 0.23 -9.97
N ILE A 73 -11.39 0.81 -9.84
CA ILE A 73 -10.12 0.09 -9.74
C ILE A 73 -9.53 0.31 -8.34
N LEU A 74 -9.19 -0.76 -7.64
CA LEU A 74 -8.26 -0.70 -6.51
C LEU A 74 -6.89 -1.20 -6.96
N VAL A 75 -5.87 -0.35 -6.82
CA VAL A 75 -4.47 -0.69 -7.00
C VAL A 75 -3.90 -1.12 -5.66
N PHE A 76 -3.19 -2.24 -5.59
CA PHE A 76 -2.55 -2.71 -4.37
C PHE A 76 -1.02 -2.78 -4.55
N ILE A 77 -0.30 -2.14 -3.61
CA ILE A 77 1.16 -2.12 -3.53
C ILE A 77 1.57 -2.85 -2.24
N HIS A 78 2.36 -3.91 -2.39
CA HIS A 78 2.75 -4.77 -1.28
C HIS A 78 3.79 -4.12 -0.35
N GLY A 79 3.93 -4.69 0.84
CA GLY A 79 4.96 -4.34 1.82
C GLY A 79 6.25 -5.13 1.61
N GLY A 80 6.82 -5.62 2.70
CA GLY A 80 8.07 -6.40 2.67
C GLY A 80 9.34 -5.56 2.81
N TYR A 81 9.23 -4.40 3.47
CA TYR A 81 10.37 -3.52 3.74
C TYR A 81 11.16 -3.03 2.52
N TRP A 82 10.63 -3.15 1.29
CA TRP A 82 11.26 -2.93 -0.02
C TRP A 82 12.15 -4.05 -0.62
N PRO A 83 12.89 -4.90 0.12
CA PRO A 83 13.64 -6.00 -0.47
C PRO A 83 12.88 -7.34 -0.50
N ASP A 84 11.75 -7.45 0.20
CA ASP A 84 11.00 -8.70 0.35
C ASP A 84 9.59 -8.63 -0.25
N VAL A 85 8.94 -9.80 -0.33
CA VAL A 85 7.59 -10.01 -0.89
C VAL A 85 7.56 -9.78 -2.41
N SER A 86 6.47 -10.20 -3.05
CA SER A 86 6.29 -10.02 -4.49
C SER A 86 4.85 -9.78 -4.87
N ARG A 87 4.63 -9.36 -6.13
CA ARG A 87 3.30 -9.21 -6.74
C ARG A 87 2.52 -10.53 -6.70
N GLU A 88 3.17 -11.65 -6.98
CA GLU A 88 2.56 -12.97 -7.13
C GLU A 88 1.86 -13.44 -5.85
N ILE A 89 2.50 -13.20 -4.70
CA ILE A 89 1.94 -13.56 -3.39
C ILE A 89 1.06 -12.45 -2.80
N SER A 90 0.80 -11.39 -3.56
CA SER A 90 0.02 -10.21 -3.16
C SER A 90 -1.30 -10.06 -3.93
N ARG A 91 -1.76 -11.12 -4.61
CA ARG A 91 -3.01 -11.12 -5.42
C ARG A 91 -4.27 -11.34 -4.61
N TYR A 92 -4.15 -11.75 -3.36
CA TYR A 92 -5.26 -12.06 -2.45
C TYR A 92 -6.37 -11.00 -2.36
N PRO A 93 -6.15 -9.66 -2.49
CA PRO A 93 -7.26 -8.70 -2.45
C PRO A 93 -8.28 -8.89 -3.58
N ALA A 94 -7.84 -9.39 -4.74
CA ALA A 94 -8.70 -9.57 -5.91
C ALA A 94 -9.86 -10.53 -5.65
N LYS A 95 -9.64 -11.60 -4.88
CA LYS A 95 -10.67 -12.58 -4.52
C LYS A 95 -11.88 -11.94 -3.85
N SER A 96 -11.64 -10.99 -2.96
CA SER A 96 -12.69 -10.35 -2.16
C SER A 96 -13.33 -9.13 -2.84
N LEU A 97 -12.58 -8.44 -3.69
CA LEU A 97 -13.03 -7.23 -4.37
C LEU A 97 -13.80 -7.52 -5.66
N TYR A 98 -13.49 -8.64 -6.32
CA TYR A 98 -14.15 -9.05 -7.54
C TYR A 98 -15.67 -9.23 -7.40
N PRO A 99 -16.21 -9.95 -6.38
CA PRO A 99 -17.66 -10.04 -6.16
C PRO A 99 -18.32 -8.69 -5.83
N ALA A 100 -17.55 -7.71 -5.37
CA ALA A 100 -18.02 -6.37 -5.09
C ALA A 100 -18.07 -5.48 -6.35
N GLY A 101 -17.67 -5.99 -7.52
CA GLY A 101 -17.63 -5.25 -8.78
C GLY A 101 -16.44 -4.30 -8.90
N VAL A 102 -15.36 -4.57 -8.17
CA VAL A 102 -14.14 -3.74 -8.16
C VAL A 102 -13.02 -4.49 -8.88
N LYS A 103 -12.45 -3.86 -9.91
CA LYS A 103 -11.24 -4.36 -10.57
C LYS A 103 -10.05 -4.19 -9.64
N THR A 104 -9.16 -5.17 -9.59
CA THR A 104 -7.98 -5.11 -8.72
C THR A 104 -6.73 -5.15 -9.56
N ILE A 105 -5.81 -4.21 -9.35
CA ILE A 105 -4.50 -4.17 -10.01
C ILE A 105 -3.43 -4.38 -8.96
N ILE A 106 -2.60 -5.42 -9.10
CA ILE A 106 -1.50 -5.70 -8.19
C ILE A 106 -0.21 -5.24 -8.86
N VAL A 107 0.52 -4.33 -8.23
CA VAL A 107 1.74 -3.74 -8.77
C VAL A 107 2.96 -4.47 -8.20
N GLY A 108 3.83 -4.96 -9.08
CA GLY A 108 5.19 -5.35 -8.73
C GLY A 108 6.16 -4.19 -8.96
N TYR A 109 7.32 -4.25 -8.32
CA TYR A 109 8.44 -3.33 -8.51
C TYR A 109 9.75 -4.08 -8.26
N ASP A 110 10.88 -3.55 -8.74
CA ASP A 110 12.20 -4.13 -8.44
C ASP A 110 12.56 -3.93 -6.96
N LEU A 111 13.26 -4.90 -6.39
CA LEU A 111 13.54 -4.96 -4.96
C LEU A 111 14.92 -4.36 -4.63
N CYS A 112 15.03 -3.73 -3.46
CA CYS A 112 16.32 -3.30 -2.94
C CYS A 112 17.18 -4.53 -2.55
N PRO A 113 18.53 -4.48 -2.65
CA PRO A 113 19.35 -3.37 -3.13
C PRO A 113 19.65 -3.43 -4.64
N ALA A 114 18.97 -4.27 -5.41
CA ALA A 114 19.21 -4.37 -6.86
C ALA A 114 18.88 -3.04 -7.57
N VAL A 115 17.94 -2.29 -7.02
CA VAL A 115 17.68 -0.88 -7.32
C VAL A 115 17.66 -0.08 -6.01
N THR A 116 17.86 1.23 -6.10
CA THR A 116 17.71 2.16 -4.97
C THR A 116 16.24 2.38 -4.62
N LEU A 117 15.96 2.77 -3.37
CA LEU A 117 14.59 3.12 -2.97
C LEU A 117 14.01 4.29 -3.78
N ALA A 118 14.85 5.23 -4.22
CA ALA A 118 14.43 6.32 -5.11
C ALA A 118 13.97 5.80 -6.48
N GLU A 119 14.67 4.81 -7.04
CA GLU A 119 14.25 4.14 -8.27
C GLU A 119 12.94 3.39 -8.07
N VAL A 120 12.73 2.68 -6.94
CA VAL A 120 11.45 2.05 -6.62
C VAL A 120 10.31 3.08 -6.61
N VAL A 121 10.50 4.24 -5.98
CA VAL A 121 9.49 5.33 -5.99
C VAL A 121 9.17 5.77 -7.43
N ASN A 122 10.18 5.91 -8.30
CA ASN A 122 9.97 6.24 -9.71
C ASN A 122 9.22 5.12 -10.47
N GLN A 123 9.51 3.85 -10.18
CA GLN A 123 8.77 2.73 -10.78
C GLN A 123 7.28 2.76 -10.40
N ILE A 124 6.95 3.11 -9.16
CA ILE A 124 5.55 3.27 -8.74
C ILE A 124 4.85 4.42 -9.47
N GLN A 125 5.55 5.52 -9.76
CA GLN A 125 5.01 6.58 -10.61
C GLN A 125 4.75 6.09 -12.05
N ASN A 126 5.64 5.28 -12.62
CA ASN A 126 5.43 4.67 -13.93
C ASN A 126 4.23 3.72 -13.95
N ALA A 127 4.09 2.88 -12.93
CA ALA A 127 2.91 2.02 -12.77
C ALA A 127 1.63 2.85 -12.66
N ALA A 128 1.64 3.91 -11.85
CA ALA A 128 0.48 4.78 -11.68
C ALA A 128 0.07 5.46 -13.00
N ARG A 129 1.04 5.93 -13.80
CA ARG A 129 0.78 6.49 -15.14
C ARG A 129 0.06 5.48 -16.04
N TYR A 130 0.61 4.26 -16.14
CA TYR A 130 -0.02 3.18 -16.90
C TYR A 130 -1.46 2.91 -16.43
N ILE A 131 -1.67 2.88 -15.11
CA ILE A 131 -2.97 2.58 -14.52
C ILE A 131 -3.98 3.70 -14.80
N PHE A 132 -3.57 4.97 -14.76
CA PHE A 132 -4.45 6.08 -15.11
C PHE A 132 -4.82 6.07 -16.60
N GLU A 133 -3.87 5.81 -17.49
CA GLU A 133 -4.15 5.63 -18.92
C GLU A 133 -5.11 4.44 -19.17
N TYR A 134 -4.91 3.34 -18.44
CA TYR A 134 -5.83 2.20 -18.46
C TYR A 134 -7.23 2.59 -17.95
N ALA A 135 -7.31 3.34 -16.85
CA ALA A 135 -8.57 3.81 -16.29
C ALA A 135 -9.34 4.71 -17.26
N GLU A 136 -8.64 5.64 -17.92
CA GLU A 136 -9.19 6.52 -18.96
C GLU A 136 -9.74 5.71 -20.13
N LYS A 137 -8.95 4.78 -20.67
CA LYS A 137 -9.38 3.90 -21.79
C LYS A 137 -10.62 3.08 -21.46
N MET A 138 -10.76 2.66 -20.20
CA MET A 138 -11.89 1.87 -19.74
C MET A 138 -13.07 2.72 -19.26
N ASN A 139 -12.95 4.06 -19.28
CA ASN A 139 -13.89 4.99 -18.64
C ASN A 139 -14.20 4.58 -17.19
N SER A 140 -13.17 4.20 -16.43
CA SER A 140 -13.33 3.76 -15.06
C SER A 140 -13.98 4.84 -14.21
N ARG A 141 -14.85 4.43 -13.28
CA ARG A 141 -15.42 5.34 -12.27
C ARG A 141 -14.41 5.86 -11.26
N GLY A 142 -13.18 5.35 -11.27
CA GLY A 142 -12.09 5.90 -10.49
C GLY A 142 -11.06 4.88 -10.04
N VAL A 143 -9.92 5.40 -9.62
CA VAL A 143 -8.75 4.64 -9.17
C VAL A 143 -8.50 4.97 -7.70
N TYR A 144 -8.34 3.92 -6.90
CA TYR A 144 -7.97 3.98 -5.49
C TYR A 144 -6.64 3.26 -5.29
N PHE A 145 -5.70 3.85 -4.57
CA PHE A 145 -4.42 3.19 -4.25
C PHE A 145 -4.42 2.66 -2.81
N ALA A 146 -4.12 1.40 -2.62
CA ALA A 146 -3.90 0.78 -1.33
C ALA A 146 -2.46 0.30 -1.20
N GLY A 147 -1.88 0.51 -0.02
CA GLY A 147 -0.54 0.04 0.29
C GLY A 147 -0.48 -0.54 1.69
N HIS A 148 0.33 -1.58 1.88
CA HIS A 148 0.57 -2.22 3.19
C HIS A 148 2.03 -2.06 3.61
N GLY A 149 2.29 -1.68 4.86
CA GLY A 149 3.67 -1.55 5.33
C GLY A 149 4.43 -0.52 4.50
N THR A 150 5.54 -0.94 3.89
CA THR A 150 6.28 -0.13 2.93
C THR A 150 5.57 0.10 1.59
N GLY A 151 4.52 -0.63 1.27
CA GLY A 151 3.62 -0.28 0.17
C GLY A 151 2.83 1.00 0.46
N ALA A 152 2.45 1.24 1.72
CA ALA A 152 1.81 2.50 2.12
C ALA A 152 2.78 3.68 2.04
N HIS A 153 4.06 3.46 2.36
CA HIS A 153 5.14 4.42 2.10
C HIS A 153 5.17 4.83 0.63
N LEU A 154 5.18 3.84 -0.28
CA LEU A 154 5.24 4.07 -1.72
C LEU A 154 4.00 4.81 -2.25
N VAL A 155 2.80 4.46 -1.79
CA VAL A 155 1.57 5.20 -2.12
C VAL A 155 1.66 6.65 -1.61
N ALA A 156 2.15 6.87 -0.39
CA ALA A 156 2.30 8.21 0.16
C ALA A 156 3.31 9.05 -0.64
N LYS A 157 4.44 8.48 -1.09
CA LYS A 157 5.38 9.16 -1.99
C LYS A 157 4.78 9.48 -3.36
N LEU A 158 3.92 8.61 -3.90
CA LEU A 158 3.16 8.92 -5.12
C LEU A 158 2.24 10.13 -4.89
N LEU A 159 1.46 10.11 -3.80
CA LEU A 159 0.53 11.18 -3.45
C LEU A 159 1.23 12.53 -3.18
N ALA A 160 2.47 12.51 -2.70
CA ALA A 160 3.27 13.71 -2.47
C ALA A 160 3.75 14.40 -3.76
N SER A 161 3.79 13.70 -4.90
CA SER A 161 4.45 14.20 -6.10
C SER A 161 3.53 15.10 -6.94
N SER A 162 3.53 16.40 -6.67
CA SER A 162 2.78 17.38 -7.46
C SER A 162 3.17 17.36 -8.95
N GLU A 163 4.47 17.28 -9.23
CA GLU A 163 5.01 17.22 -10.59
C GLU A 163 4.48 16.01 -11.37
N PHE A 164 4.40 14.83 -10.73
CA PHE A 164 3.84 13.65 -11.36
C PHE A 164 2.39 13.88 -11.77
N PHE A 165 1.59 14.46 -10.87
CA PHE A 165 0.18 14.71 -11.10
C PHE A 165 -0.08 15.80 -12.16
N GLU A 166 0.76 16.84 -12.21
CA GLU A 166 0.71 17.88 -13.24
C GLU A 166 1.04 17.34 -14.64
N ASN A 167 1.95 16.37 -14.71
CA ASN A 167 2.40 15.75 -15.96
C ASN A 167 1.63 14.47 -16.33
N THR A 168 0.58 14.11 -15.59
CA THR A 168 -0.24 12.91 -15.86
C THR A 168 -1.71 13.32 -16.05
N PRO A 169 -2.16 13.60 -17.29
CA PRO A 169 -3.51 14.12 -17.57
C PRO A 169 -4.65 13.25 -17.03
N ASP A 170 -4.48 11.93 -17.10
CA ASP A 170 -5.49 10.95 -16.68
C ASP A 170 -5.53 10.76 -15.16
N SER A 171 -4.67 11.46 -14.41
CA SER A 171 -4.63 11.38 -12.95
C SER A 171 -5.87 11.97 -12.26
N HIS A 172 -6.77 12.59 -13.00
CA HIS A 172 -8.09 13.01 -12.51
C HIS A 172 -8.97 11.81 -12.08
N HIS A 173 -8.63 10.59 -12.51
CA HIS A 173 -9.26 9.35 -12.06
C HIS A 173 -8.96 9.00 -10.60
N LEU A 174 -7.93 9.59 -9.97
CA LEU A 174 -7.63 9.33 -8.57
C LEU A 174 -8.81 9.76 -7.68
N GLN A 175 -9.36 8.81 -6.91
CA GLN A 175 -10.48 9.06 -5.98
C GLN A 175 -10.07 8.93 -4.50
N GLY A 176 -8.99 8.20 -4.20
CA GLY A 176 -8.54 8.06 -2.82
C GLY A 176 -7.41 7.08 -2.62
N ALA A 177 -7.02 6.93 -1.35
CA ALA A 177 -6.00 5.99 -0.94
C ALA A 177 -6.27 5.35 0.42
N PHE A 178 -5.79 4.12 0.59
CA PHE A 178 -5.85 3.34 1.82
C PHE A 178 -4.43 2.96 2.25
N LEU A 179 -3.91 3.63 3.27
CA LEU A 179 -2.56 3.48 3.78
C LEU A 179 -2.59 2.60 5.03
N ILE A 180 -2.15 1.34 4.91
CA ILE A 180 -2.38 0.30 5.92
C ILE A 180 -1.07 -0.05 6.63
N SER A 181 -1.00 0.24 7.93
CA SER A 181 0.19 0.02 8.78
C SER A 181 1.47 0.56 8.13
N GLY A 182 1.41 1.80 7.67
CA GLY A 182 2.47 2.39 6.86
C GLY A 182 3.66 2.96 7.63
N LEU A 183 4.72 3.25 6.87
CA LEU A 183 5.94 3.89 7.34
C LEU A 183 6.17 5.19 6.56
N TYR A 184 6.43 6.29 7.28
CA TYR A 184 6.41 7.64 6.70
C TYR A 184 7.63 8.48 7.05
N ASP A 185 8.37 8.11 8.11
CA ASP A 185 9.66 8.70 8.50
C ASP A 185 10.74 7.59 8.55
N LEU A 186 11.72 7.71 7.65
CA LEU A 186 12.80 6.76 7.43
C LEU A 186 14.09 7.11 8.19
N ARG A 187 14.13 8.22 8.93
CA ARG A 187 15.35 8.68 9.63
C ARG A 187 15.84 7.71 10.68
N GLU A 188 14.95 6.96 11.32
CA GLU A 188 15.35 5.92 12.29
C GLU A 188 15.64 4.59 11.58
N VAL A 189 14.98 4.29 10.46
CA VAL A 189 15.17 3.06 9.66
C VAL A 189 16.62 2.86 9.24
N VAL A 190 17.30 3.94 8.87
CA VAL A 190 18.72 3.88 8.46
C VAL A 190 19.66 3.36 9.56
N ASN A 191 19.21 3.38 10.82
CA ASN A 191 19.93 2.88 11.99
C ASN A 191 19.50 1.48 12.44
N THR A 192 18.63 0.79 11.69
CA THR A 192 18.15 -0.56 12.03
C THR A 192 18.69 -1.62 11.07
N SER A 193 18.47 -2.89 11.42
CA SER A 193 18.81 -4.04 10.61
C SER A 193 18.19 -4.05 9.22
N VAL A 194 17.03 -3.40 9.05
CA VAL A 194 16.35 -3.22 7.76
C VAL A 194 17.30 -2.57 6.75
N ASN A 195 18.10 -1.58 7.18
CA ASN A 195 18.97 -0.85 6.26
C ASN A 195 20.14 -1.67 5.70
N ARG A 196 20.44 -2.84 6.28
CA ARG A 196 21.45 -3.76 5.72
C ARG A 196 21.04 -4.26 4.33
N SER A 197 19.74 -4.43 4.09
CA SER A 197 19.19 -4.89 2.81
C SER A 197 18.81 -3.72 1.90
N VAL A 198 18.26 -2.65 2.47
CA VAL A 198 17.77 -1.50 1.69
C VAL A 198 18.91 -0.62 1.19
N GLN A 199 20.00 -0.53 1.96
CA GLN A 199 21.17 0.32 1.67
C GLN A 199 20.80 1.79 1.41
N LEU A 200 19.82 2.31 2.17
CA LEU A 200 19.40 3.70 2.12
C LEU A 200 20.48 4.60 2.75
N PRO A 201 21.08 5.55 2.00
CA PRO A 201 22.00 6.52 2.57
C PRO A 201 21.27 7.49 3.51
N HIS A 202 21.97 7.96 4.55
CA HIS A 202 21.38 8.85 5.56
C HIS A 202 20.82 10.15 4.96
N GLU A 203 21.48 10.71 3.96
CA GLU A 203 21.06 11.93 3.28
C GLU A 203 19.75 11.77 2.48
N TRP A 204 19.41 10.53 2.11
CA TRP A 204 18.17 10.21 1.40
C TRP A 204 17.01 9.85 2.32
N ALA A 205 17.25 9.67 3.63
CA ALA A 205 16.21 9.32 4.58
C ALA A 205 15.08 10.36 4.62
N VAL A 206 15.42 11.66 4.71
CA VAL A 206 14.41 12.73 4.70
C VAL A 206 13.75 12.90 3.32
N PRO A 207 14.48 13.02 2.19
CA PRO A 207 13.87 13.11 0.87
C PRO A 207 12.91 11.96 0.51
N LEU A 208 13.15 10.76 1.03
CA LEU A 208 12.31 9.58 0.81
C LEU A 208 11.28 9.35 1.92
N SER A 209 11.11 10.28 2.85
CA SER A 209 10.12 10.20 3.93
C SER A 209 8.87 11.05 3.61
N PRO A 210 7.70 10.44 3.33
CA PRO A 210 6.44 11.16 3.17
C PRO A 210 6.11 12.14 4.31
N GLN A 211 6.59 11.90 5.53
CA GLN A 211 6.38 12.76 6.69
C GLN A 211 6.92 14.20 6.51
N PHE A 212 7.83 14.41 5.56
CA PHE A 212 8.42 15.73 5.27
C PHE A 212 8.04 16.28 3.89
N ASP A 213 7.14 15.61 3.17
CA ASP A 213 6.68 16.04 1.85
C ASP A 213 5.52 17.05 1.93
N CYS A 214 5.22 17.70 0.80
CA CYS A 214 4.12 18.65 0.67
C CYS A 214 2.93 18.06 -0.09
N PHE A 215 1.75 18.09 0.54
CA PHE A 215 0.51 17.54 -0.02
C PHE A 215 -0.54 18.61 -0.37
N SER A 216 -0.17 19.88 -0.36
CA SER A 216 -1.12 20.99 -0.58
C SER A 216 -1.76 20.97 -1.97
N HIS A 217 -1.07 20.45 -2.99
CA HIS A 217 -1.62 20.30 -4.34
C HIS A 217 -2.85 19.38 -4.37
N LEU A 218 -2.96 18.43 -3.42
CA LEU A 218 -4.10 17.54 -3.28
C LEU A 218 -5.36 18.25 -2.78
N GLN A 219 -5.27 19.45 -2.18
CA GLN A 219 -6.45 20.23 -1.74
C GLN A 219 -7.43 20.51 -2.87
N SER A 220 -6.90 20.69 -4.09
CA SER A 220 -7.71 20.90 -5.29
C SER A 220 -8.42 19.63 -5.77
N ARG A 221 -8.02 18.47 -5.25
CA ARG A 221 -8.53 17.15 -5.61
C ARG A 221 -9.53 16.70 -4.54
N ARG A 222 -10.71 16.23 -4.96
CA ARG A 222 -11.73 15.70 -4.04
C ARG A 222 -11.42 14.25 -3.64
N ILE A 223 -10.19 13.98 -3.24
CA ILE A 223 -9.74 12.63 -2.86
C ILE A 223 -9.90 12.39 -1.37
N ARG A 224 -10.00 11.13 -0.98
CA ARG A 224 -10.05 10.73 0.44
C ARG A 224 -8.91 9.79 0.77
N ILE A 225 -8.22 10.08 1.86
CA ILE A 225 -7.09 9.29 2.34
C ILE A 225 -7.46 8.68 3.69
N TYR A 226 -7.39 7.36 3.75
CA TYR A 226 -7.58 6.58 4.96
C TYR A 226 -6.24 6.08 5.44
N ILE A 227 -5.94 6.28 6.71
CA ILE A 227 -4.74 5.76 7.37
C ILE A 227 -5.18 4.78 8.43
N PHE A 228 -4.70 3.54 8.32
CA PHE A 228 -5.00 2.47 9.24
C PHE A 228 -3.76 2.05 10.00
N ALA A 229 -3.93 1.81 11.29
CA ALA A 229 -2.93 1.13 12.11
C ALA A 229 -3.57 -0.06 12.83
N ALA A 230 -2.85 -1.17 12.90
CA ALA A 230 -3.31 -2.33 13.66
C ALA A 230 -3.13 -2.10 15.17
N GLN A 231 -4.06 -2.59 15.99
CA GLN A 231 -4.00 -2.46 17.45
C GLN A 231 -2.69 -3.03 18.03
N ASN A 232 -2.31 -4.22 17.55
CA ASN A 232 -1.12 -4.96 17.97
C ASN A 232 0.07 -4.75 17.02
N ASP A 233 0.14 -3.58 16.39
CA ASP A 233 1.36 -3.09 15.72
C ASP A 233 2.32 -2.46 16.75
N SER A 234 3.56 -2.23 16.31
CA SER A 234 4.55 -1.53 17.13
C SER A 234 4.10 -0.10 17.50
N PRO A 235 4.54 0.44 18.64
CA PRO A 235 4.33 1.83 18.99
C PRO A 235 4.81 2.80 17.90
N THR A 236 5.93 2.50 17.25
CA THR A 236 6.49 3.32 16.16
C THR A 236 5.59 3.36 14.93
N PHE A 237 5.07 2.23 14.44
CA PHE A 237 4.15 2.22 13.29
C PHE A 237 2.83 2.95 13.60
N LYS A 238 2.29 2.78 14.82
CA LYS A 238 1.11 3.53 15.29
C LYS A 238 1.40 5.03 15.40
N ARG A 239 2.55 5.40 15.95
CA ARG A 239 3.01 6.80 16.07
C ARG A 239 3.12 7.45 14.70
N GLN A 240 3.87 6.84 13.78
CA GLN A 240 4.05 7.39 12.43
C GLN A 240 2.73 7.49 11.66
N SER A 241 1.82 6.51 11.82
CA SER A 241 0.49 6.58 11.20
C SER A 241 -0.34 7.76 11.72
N ARG A 242 -0.26 8.05 13.03
CA ARG A 242 -0.93 9.21 13.63
C ARG A 242 -0.29 10.54 13.20
N GLU A 243 1.03 10.64 13.24
CA GLU A 243 1.78 11.84 12.83
C GLU A 243 1.57 12.16 11.35
N PHE A 244 1.50 11.13 10.49
CA PHE A 244 1.21 11.30 9.08
C PHE A 244 -0.24 11.74 8.83
N TYR A 245 -1.20 11.22 9.62
CA TYR A 245 -2.57 11.73 9.61
C TYR A 245 -2.64 13.20 9.99
N GLU A 246 -1.95 13.59 11.07
CA GLU A 246 -1.91 14.97 11.55
C GLU A 246 -1.31 15.90 10.49
N LEU A 247 -0.23 15.48 9.82
CA LEU A 247 0.33 16.19 8.66
C LEU A 247 -0.75 16.44 7.61
N LEU A 248 -1.39 15.38 7.10
CA LEU A 248 -2.39 15.51 6.03
C LEU A 248 -3.64 16.28 6.47
N HIS A 249 -4.07 16.15 7.72
CA HIS A 249 -5.20 16.89 8.28
C HIS A 249 -4.90 18.39 8.30
N ASN A 250 -3.70 18.77 8.72
CA ASN A 250 -3.27 20.16 8.82
C ASN A 250 -2.92 20.78 7.46
N THR A 251 -2.40 20.00 6.51
CA THR A 251 -1.95 20.53 5.22
C THR A 251 -2.99 20.46 4.11
N CYS A 252 -3.93 19.51 4.16
CA CYS A 252 -4.83 19.26 3.03
C CYS A 252 -6.28 19.70 3.28
N LEU A 253 -6.68 20.02 4.52
CA LEU A 253 -8.10 20.31 4.87
C LEU A 253 -9.09 19.31 4.24
N MET A 254 -8.64 18.07 3.98
CA MET A 254 -9.40 17.04 3.29
C MET A 254 -10.18 16.20 4.28
N GLN A 255 -11.18 15.46 3.77
CA GLN A 255 -11.82 14.38 4.50
C GLN A 255 -10.87 13.18 4.60
N ASN A 256 -9.82 13.33 5.41
CA ASN A 256 -8.90 12.26 5.75
C ASN A 256 -9.35 11.62 7.06
N MET A 257 -9.16 10.31 7.18
CA MET A 257 -9.56 9.57 8.38
C MET A 257 -8.42 8.70 8.87
N TYR A 258 -8.06 8.85 10.15
CA TYR A 258 -7.23 7.88 10.86
C TYR A 258 -8.10 6.90 11.62
N LEU A 259 -7.82 5.61 11.45
CA LEU A 259 -8.48 4.54 12.20
C LEU A 259 -7.44 3.57 12.75
N GLU A 260 -7.43 3.44 14.06
CA GLU A 260 -6.79 2.30 14.72
C GLU A 260 -7.79 1.14 14.76
N ILE A 261 -7.47 0.03 14.08
CA ILE A 261 -8.37 -1.12 13.99
C ILE A 261 -8.25 -1.96 15.27
N LYS A 262 -9.27 -1.85 16.13
CA LYS A 262 -9.33 -2.44 17.48
C LYS A 262 -9.99 -3.82 17.51
N ASP A 263 -9.55 -4.71 16.63
CA ASP A 263 -10.05 -6.09 16.51
C ASP A 263 -8.94 -7.12 16.83
N ASP A 264 -8.01 -6.78 17.73
CA ASP A 264 -6.82 -7.57 18.08
C ASP A 264 -5.88 -7.91 16.91
N MET A 265 -6.05 -7.26 15.76
CA MET A 265 -5.19 -7.45 14.59
C MET A 265 -3.76 -6.98 14.86
N ASP A 266 -2.80 -7.77 14.39
CA ASP A 266 -1.42 -7.36 14.21
C ASP A 266 -1.13 -6.78 12.81
N HIS A 267 0.13 -6.39 12.59
CA HIS A 267 0.63 -5.79 11.35
C HIS A 267 0.37 -6.63 10.09
N HIS A 268 0.27 -7.96 10.22
CA HIS A 268 0.03 -8.87 9.11
C HIS A 268 -1.47 -9.20 9.01
N GLU A 269 -2.12 -9.48 10.13
CA GLU A 269 -3.56 -9.83 10.17
C GLU A 269 -4.45 -8.74 9.57
N ILE A 270 -4.06 -7.46 9.72
CA ILE A 270 -4.79 -6.33 9.15
C ILE A 270 -4.96 -6.42 7.62
N VAL A 271 -4.06 -7.10 6.91
CA VAL A 271 -4.19 -7.34 5.45
C VAL A 271 -4.63 -8.76 5.09
N GLU A 272 -4.36 -9.75 5.94
CA GLU A 272 -4.96 -11.09 5.80
C GLU A 272 -6.50 -11.01 5.79
N CYS A 273 -7.04 -9.96 6.39
CA CYS A 273 -8.44 -9.60 6.37
C CYS A 273 -9.05 -9.48 4.95
N PHE A 274 -8.25 -9.12 3.94
CA PHE A 274 -8.69 -9.08 2.55
C PHE A 274 -8.95 -10.47 1.97
N ALA A 275 -8.36 -11.53 2.52
CA ALA A 275 -8.69 -12.90 2.15
C ALA A 275 -10.00 -13.40 2.78
N ASN A 276 -10.46 -12.74 3.85
CA ASN A 276 -11.63 -13.17 4.63
C ASN A 276 -12.92 -12.44 4.20
N SER A 277 -14.01 -13.20 4.08
CA SER A 277 -15.29 -12.69 3.54
C SER A 277 -16.06 -11.76 4.49
N ASN A 278 -15.78 -11.73 5.80
CA ASN A 278 -16.48 -10.92 6.80
C ASN A 278 -15.53 -10.05 7.63
N ASN A 279 -14.80 -9.12 7.00
CA ASN A 279 -13.91 -8.21 7.71
C ASN A 279 -14.34 -6.73 7.60
N TYR A 280 -14.30 -6.02 8.73
CA TYR A 280 -14.66 -4.60 8.83
C TYR A 280 -13.85 -3.70 7.91
N LEU A 281 -12.51 -3.86 7.86
CA LEU A 281 -11.64 -3.02 7.04
C LEU A 281 -11.99 -3.17 5.56
N LYS A 282 -12.11 -4.39 5.08
CA LYS A 282 -12.55 -4.67 3.72
C LYS A 282 -13.93 -4.06 3.42
N ASN A 283 -14.89 -4.22 4.32
CA ASN A 283 -16.25 -3.69 4.14
C ASN A 283 -16.25 -2.16 4.09
N LEU A 284 -15.40 -1.49 4.88
CA LEU A 284 -15.20 -0.05 4.84
C LEU A 284 -14.62 0.38 3.47
N LEU A 285 -13.59 -0.32 2.99
CA LEU A 285 -12.99 -0.06 1.68
C LEU A 285 -14.02 -0.22 0.55
N ILE A 286 -14.74 -1.35 0.53
CA ILE A 286 -15.78 -1.61 -0.47
C ILE A 286 -16.88 -0.56 -0.39
N HIS A 287 -17.35 -0.22 0.82
CA HIS A 287 -18.37 0.79 1.01
C HIS A 287 -17.94 2.12 0.42
N ASP A 288 -16.71 2.55 0.70
CA ASP A 288 -16.22 3.84 0.23
C ASP A 288 -15.99 3.89 -1.29
N ILE A 289 -15.41 2.82 -1.85
CA ILE A 289 -15.23 2.68 -3.30
C ILE A 289 -16.59 2.68 -4.03
N ARG A 290 -17.60 2.02 -3.45
CA ARG A 290 -18.93 1.88 -4.07
C ARG A 290 -19.86 3.05 -3.83
N LYS A 291 -19.66 3.87 -2.80
CA LYS A 291 -20.44 5.10 -2.60
C LYS A 291 -20.27 6.09 -3.78
N HIS A 292 -19.19 5.87 -4.54
CA HIS A 292 -18.79 6.37 -5.86
C HIS A 292 -19.62 5.96 -7.09
N ILE A 293 -20.53 4.99 -6.94
CA ILE A 293 -21.33 4.40 -8.02
C ILE A 293 -22.68 5.13 -8.12
#